data_AF-A0A9E2XAH5-F1
#
_entry.id   AF-A0A9E2XAH5-F1
#
_cell.length_a   1.000
_cell.length_b   1.000
_cell.length_c   1.000
_cell.angle_alpha   90.00
_cell.angle_beta   90.00
_cell.angle_gamma   90.00
#
_symmetry.space_group_name_H-M   'P 1'
#
loop_
_entity.id
_entity.type
_entity.pdbx_description
1 polymer ?
#
loop_
_entity_poly.entity_id
_entity_poly.type
_entity_poly.pdbx_seq_one_letter_code
_entity_poly.pdbx_strand_id
1 'polypeptide(L)'
;MTSDTPVLSGEFAVDPGTGVPAQMPSVDMDQSGGLGVTWMESSKNEFLSMWVGTPDQNTGTLVSTVAAPGVGFCSVNFRIGDYSMTVLGPDGKTFWSANEYIGDSPNTNIWRTNITSFTAGAPGAITLNSGQ
;
A
#
# COMPACT_ATOMS: atom_id res chain seq x y z
N MET A 1 -21.87 3.84 -26.99
CA MET A 1 -21.31 3.20 -25.78
C MET A 1 -22.27 2.07 -25.44
N THR A 2 -21.94 0.82 -25.80
CA THR A 2 -22.69 -0.32 -25.28
C THR A 2 -22.40 -0.36 -23.78
N SER A 3 -23.44 -0.19 -22.98
CA SER A 3 -23.34 -0.32 -21.53
C SER A 3 -23.28 -1.80 -21.22
N ASP A 4 -22.12 -2.41 -21.43
CA ASP A 4 -21.89 -3.77 -20.98
C ASP A 4 -21.90 -3.78 -19.45
N THR A 5 -22.47 -4.83 -18.86
CA THR A 5 -22.54 -4.98 -17.41
C THR A 5 -21.11 -5.11 -16.87
N PRO A 6 -20.68 -4.30 -15.88
CA PRO A 6 -19.39 -4.49 -15.25
C PRO A 6 -19.24 -5.93 -14.74
N VAL A 7 -18.12 -6.56 -15.08
CA VAL A 7 -17.76 -7.90 -14.61
C VAL A 7 -16.48 -7.81 -13.81
N LEU A 8 -16.35 -8.69 -12.80
CA LEU A 8 -15.10 -8.85 -12.06
C LEU A 8 -14.04 -9.43 -13.00
N SER A 9 -12.96 -8.68 -13.24
CA SER A 9 -11.82 -9.15 -14.03
C SER A 9 -10.77 -9.88 -13.19
N GLY A 10 -10.73 -9.62 -11.88
CA GLY A 10 -9.82 -10.27 -10.94
C GLY A 10 -10.01 -9.75 -9.51
N GLU A 11 -9.54 -10.53 -8.54
CA GLU A 11 -9.56 -10.20 -7.12
C GLU A 11 -8.24 -10.67 -6.49
N PHE A 12 -7.64 -9.81 -5.68
CA PHE A 12 -6.39 -10.09 -4.97
C PHE A 12 -6.52 -9.60 -3.53
N ALA A 13 -6.05 -10.42 -2.59
CA ALA A 13 -6.06 -10.07 -1.18
C ALA A 13 -4.74 -9.40 -0.77
N VAL A 14 -4.85 -8.34 0.02
CA VAL A 14 -3.73 -7.88 0.84
C VAL A 14 -3.72 -8.73 2.11
N ASP A 15 -2.94 -9.81 2.09
CA ASP A 15 -2.77 -10.73 3.22
C ASP A 15 -1.27 -10.86 3.57
N PRO A 16 -0.75 -10.01 4.47
CA PRO A 16 0.63 -10.10 4.95
C PRO A 16 0.88 -11.32 5.85
N GLY A 17 -0.17 -12.06 6.23
CA GLY A 17 -0.09 -13.28 7.02
C GLY A 17 -0.79 -13.20 8.39
N THR A 18 -0.77 -14.33 9.09
CA THR A 18 -1.49 -14.50 10.36
C THR A 18 -1.02 -13.52 11.43
N GLY A 19 -1.97 -12.77 12.01
CA GLY A 19 -1.69 -11.84 13.10
C GLY A 19 -1.23 -10.45 12.63
N VAL A 20 -1.31 -10.17 11.33
CA VAL A 20 -0.99 -8.87 10.73
C VAL A 20 -2.29 -8.25 10.16
N PRO A 21 -2.98 -7.39 10.91
CA PRO A 21 -4.09 -6.60 10.36
C PRO A 21 -3.59 -5.64 9.27
N ALA A 22 -4.07 -5.85 8.04
CA ALA A 22 -3.94 -4.90 6.93
C ALA A 22 -5.19 -4.00 6.83
N GLN A 23 -4.99 -2.72 6.59
CA GLN A 23 -6.03 -1.69 6.64
C GLN A 23 -5.80 -0.63 5.56
N MET A 24 -6.90 -0.01 5.11
CA MET A 24 -6.88 1.13 4.18
C MET A 24 -6.05 0.89 2.91
N PRO A 25 -6.38 -0.15 2.11
CA PRO A 25 -5.69 -0.37 0.86
C PRO A 25 -6.09 0.71 -0.16
N SER A 26 -5.15 1.05 -1.04
CA SER A 26 -5.44 1.79 -2.28
C SER A 26 -4.61 1.20 -3.41
N VAL A 27 -5.19 1.17 -4.61
CA VAL A 27 -4.64 0.44 -5.75
C VAL A 27 -4.80 1.26 -7.02
N ASP A 28 -3.83 1.14 -7.92
CA ASP A 28 -3.96 1.57 -9.31
C ASP A 28 -3.32 0.52 -10.24
N MET A 29 -3.59 0.64 -11.54
CA MET A 29 -3.14 -0.28 -12.58
C MET A 29 -2.24 0.43 -13.59
N ASP A 30 -1.10 -0.17 -13.91
CA ASP A 30 -0.20 0.33 -14.95
C ASP A 30 -0.72 0.03 -16.37
N GLN A 31 -0.06 0.59 -17.39
CA GLN A 31 -0.48 0.42 -18.79
C GLN A 31 -0.38 -1.03 -19.31
N SER A 32 0.36 -1.90 -18.62
CA SER A 32 0.47 -3.33 -18.92
C SER A 32 -0.52 -4.19 -18.14
N GLY A 33 -1.35 -3.59 -17.30
CA GLY A 33 -2.31 -4.28 -16.44
C GLY A 33 -1.74 -4.70 -15.08
N GLY A 34 -0.50 -4.35 -14.76
CA GLY A 34 0.12 -4.60 -13.46
C GLY A 34 -0.52 -3.77 -12.36
N LEU A 35 -0.69 -4.34 -11.16
CA LEU A 35 -1.29 -3.64 -10.02
C LEU A 35 -0.22 -3.14 -9.04
N GLY A 36 -0.34 -1.88 -8.63
CA GLY A 36 0.41 -1.31 -7.52
C GLY A 36 -0.54 -0.99 -6.37
N VAL A 37 -0.19 -1.41 -5.15
CA VAL A 37 -1.04 -1.24 -3.96
C VAL A 37 -0.26 -0.63 -2.80
N THR A 38 -0.91 0.22 -2.01
CA THR A 38 -0.46 0.70 -0.70
C THR A 38 -1.45 0.30 0.37
N TRP A 39 -0.99 0.08 1.61
CA TRP A 39 -1.85 -0.16 2.78
C TRP A 39 -1.09 0.18 4.07
N MET A 40 -1.82 0.15 5.18
CA MET A 40 -1.26 0.15 6.52
C MET A 40 -1.31 -1.26 7.11
N GLU A 41 -0.25 -1.66 7.82
CA GLU A 41 -0.31 -2.85 8.66
C GLU A 41 0.43 -2.65 9.98
N SER A 42 0.11 -3.51 10.94
CA SER A 42 0.80 -3.59 12.23
C SER A 42 0.79 -5.03 12.71
N SER A 43 1.61 -5.35 13.71
CA SER A 43 1.61 -6.67 14.33
C SER A 43 2.07 -6.59 15.78
N LYS A 44 2.22 -7.74 16.45
CA LYS A 44 2.83 -7.79 17.79
C LYS A 44 4.29 -7.31 17.82
N ASN A 45 4.97 -7.30 16.67
CA ASN A 45 6.39 -6.96 16.53
C ASN A 45 6.62 -5.74 15.63
N GLU A 46 5.54 -5.10 15.16
CA GLU A 46 5.61 -3.99 14.21
C GLU A 46 4.57 -2.94 14.59
N PHE A 47 5.01 -1.70 14.72
CA PHE A 47 4.09 -0.57 14.84
C PHE A 47 3.37 -0.33 13.50
N LEU A 48 2.31 0.49 13.52
CA LEU A 48 1.53 0.75 12.31
C LEU A 48 2.41 1.46 11.26
N SER A 49 2.76 0.73 10.21
CA SER A 49 3.65 1.13 9.12
C SER A 49 2.89 1.31 7.82
N MET A 50 3.44 2.12 6.91
CA MET A 50 3.01 2.17 5.51
C MET A 50 3.78 1.14 4.70
N TRP A 51 3.04 0.33 3.94
CA TRP A 51 3.59 -0.67 3.02
C TRP A 51 3.14 -0.40 1.60
N VAL A 52 3.97 -0.82 0.65
CA VAL A 52 3.63 -0.86 -0.78
C VAL A 52 3.91 -2.24 -1.35
N GLY A 53 3.18 -2.58 -2.41
CA GLY A 53 3.09 -3.95 -2.89
C GLY A 53 2.66 -4.06 -4.34
N THR A 54 2.88 -5.25 -4.89
CA THR A 54 2.31 -5.68 -6.16
C THR A 54 1.89 -7.15 -6.03
N PRO A 55 0.61 -7.48 -6.29
CA PRO A 55 0.20 -8.87 -6.36
C PRO A 55 0.70 -9.48 -7.68
N ASP A 56 1.32 -10.66 -7.59
CA ASP A 56 1.48 -11.52 -8.76
C ASP A 56 0.10 -12.03 -9.18
N GLN A 57 -0.39 -11.51 -10.29
CA GLN A 57 -1.75 -11.79 -10.76
C GLN A 57 -1.96 -13.24 -11.23
N ASN A 58 -0.88 -14.03 -11.39
CA ASN A 58 -0.99 -15.46 -11.71
C ASN A 58 -1.10 -16.35 -10.47
N THR A 59 -0.46 -15.95 -9.37
CA THR A 59 -0.37 -16.77 -8.15
C THR A 59 -1.17 -16.22 -6.98
N GLY A 60 -1.58 -14.95 -7.05
CA GLY A 60 -2.17 -14.20 -5.94
C GLY A 60 -1.16 -13.79 -4.87
N THR A 61 0.13 -14.11 -5.04
CA THR A 61 1.17 -13.80 -4.06
C THR A 61 1.40 -12.29 -4.01
N LEU A 62 1.23 -11.69 -2.83
CA LEU A 62 1.61 -10.30 -2.61
C LEU A 62 3.12 -10.21 -2.39
N VAL A 63 3.82 -9.52 -3.29
CA VAL A 63 5.16 -9.03 -2.98
C VAL A 63 5.04 -7.63 -2.43
N SER A 64 5.80 -7.35 -1.37
CA SER A 64 5.65 -6.14 -0.59
C SER A 64 6.99 -5.65 -0.02
N THR A 65 7.04 -4.37 0.30
CA THR A 65 8.12 -3.78 1.09
C THR A 65 7.57 -2.66 1.96
N VAL A 66 8.19 -2.46 3.12
CA VAL A 66 7.90 -1.31 3.97
C VAL A 66 8.32 -0.04 3.24
N ALA A 67 7.41 0.93 3.12
CA ALA A 67 7.66 2.24 2.56
C ALA A 67 8.00 3.26 3.64
N ALA A 68 7.34 3.18 4.80
CA ALA A 68 7.70 3.95 5.99
C ALA A 68 7.38 3.13 7.26
N PRO A 69 8.39 2.78 8.06
CA PRO A 69 8.16 2.00 9.28
C PRO A 69 7.50 2.87 10.36
N GLY A 70 6.52 2.29 11.05
CA GLY A 70 6.01 2.83 12.30
C GLY A 70 7.08 2.81 13.39
N VAL A 71 7.12 3.84 14.24
CA VAL A 71 8.12 3.97 15.31
C VAL A 71 7.51 4.21 16.69
N GLY A 72 6.18 4.11 16.82
CA GLY A 72 5.49 4.31 18.09
C GLY A 72 4.13 3.61 18.19
N PHE A 73 3.57 3.62 19.40
CA PHE A 73 2.29 2.97 19.68
C PHE A 73 1.10 3.81 19.20
N CYS A 74 0.20 3.18 18.43
CA CYS A 74 -1.05 3.81 17.99
C CYS A 74 -2.08 3.87 19.13
N SER A 75 -1.97 4.90 19.97
CA SER A 75 -2.89 5.13 21.10
C SER A 75 -4.24 5.73 20.68
N VAL A 76 -4.34 6.25 19.46
CA VAL A 76 -5.52 6.92 18.91
C VAL A 76 -5.84 6.32 17.55
N ASN A 77 -6.91 5.52 17.45
CA ASN A 77 -7.23 4.76 16.23
C ASN A 77 -8.50 5.22 15.50
N PHE A 78 -9.23 6.22 16.02
CA PHE A 78 -10.51 6.68 15.43
C PHE A 78 -10.35 7.51 14.14
N ARG A 79 -9.11 7.73 13.67
CA ARG A 79 -8.77 8.51 12.47
C ARG A 79 -7.94 7.72 11.44
N ILE A 80 -7.77 6.41 11.63
CA ILE A 80 -7.13 5.57 10.61
C ILE A 80 -7.91 5.72 9.29
N GLY A 81 -7.20 6.03 8.20
CA GLY A 81 -7.75 6.13 6.85
C GLY A 81 -8.08 7.55 6.41
N ASP A 82 -7.57 8.58 7.09
CA ASP A 82 -7.67 9.96 6.59
C ASP A 82 -6.88 10.13 5.28
N TYR A 83 -5.80 9.35 5.10
CA TYR A 83 -4.98 9.37 3.88
C TYR A 83 -4.67 7.96 3.41
N SER A 84 -5.16 7.60 2.22
CA SER A 84 -4.68 6.45 1.46
C SER A 84 -4.91 6.70 -0.02
N MET A 85 -3.85 6.61 -0.82
CA MET A 85 -3.95 6.68 -2.28
C MET A 85 -2.80 5.96 -2.97
N THR A 86 -3.10 5.43 -4.14
CA THR A 86 -2.13 5.03 -5.16
C THR A 86 -2.61 5.59 -6.49
N VAL A 87 -1.70 6.19 -7.25
CA VAL A 87 -1.96 6.71 -8.59
C VAL A 87 -0.83 6.34 -9.55
N LEU A 88 -1.16 6.12 -10.81
CA LEU A 88 -0.19 5.89 -11.87
C LEU A 88 0.40 7.22 -12.36
N GLY A 89 1.73 7.25 -12.43
CA GLY A 89 2.48 8.34 -13.02
C GLY A 89 2.27 8.45 -14.54
N PRO A 90 2.62 9.60 -15.15
CA PRO A 90 2.42 9.83 -16.58
C PRO A 90 3.31 8.94 -17.47
N ASP A 91 4.32 8.28 -16.91
CA ASP A 91 5.16 7.30 -17.62
C ASP A 91 4.47 5.96 -17.86
N GLY A 92 3.27 5.77 -17.27
CA GLY A 92 2.47 4.57 -17.44
C GLY A 92 2.97 3.35 -16.68
N LYS A 93 3.98 3.50 -15.81
CA LYS A 93 4.62 2.39 -15.09
C LYS A 93 4.91 2.68 -13.61
N THR A 94 5.17 3.93 -13.25
CA THR A 94 5.53 4.30 -11.88
C THR A 94 4.28 4.57 -11.05
N PHE A 95 4.12 3.87 -9.93
CA PHE A 95 3.08 4.16 -8.96
C PHE A 95 3.59 5.21 -7.97
N TRP A 96 2.74 6.19 -7.66
CA TRP A 96 2.92 7.13 -6.56
C TRP A 96 1.89 6.79 -5.49
N SER A 97 2.36 6.57 -4.26
CA SER A 97 1.48 6.22 -3.15
C SER A 97 1.70 7.13 -1.96
N ALA A 98 0.60 7.44 -1.28
CA ALA A 98 0.62 8.07 0.03
C ALA A 98 -0.26 7.29 0.99
N ASN A 99 0.25 7.06 2.20
CA ASN A 99 -0.52 6.45 3.28
C ASN A 99 -0.03 6.95 4.62
N GLU A 100 -0.81 6.67 5.65
CA GLU A 100 -0.47 6.98 7.02
C GLU A 100 0.50 5.95 7.61
N TYR A 101 1.29 6.40 8.59
CA TYR A 101 2.04 5.53 9.50
C TYR A 101 2.15 6.24 10.85
N ILE A 102 2.67 5.53 11.85
CA ILE A 102 2.75 6.07 13.22
C ILE A 102 4.17 6.52 13.59
N GLY A 103 4.27 7.78 14.01
CA GLY A 103 5.47 8.37 14.60
C GLY A 103 5.65 8.01 16.08
N ASP A 104 6.74 8.50 16.66
CA ASP A 104 7.19 8.22 18.04
C ASP A 104 6.62 9.19 19.08
N SER A 105 5.80 10.14 18.65
CA SER A 105 5.26 11.20 19.51
C SER A 105 4.12 10.68 20.39
N PRO A 106 4.02 11.09 21.67
CA PRO A 106 2.99 10.57 22.56
C PRO A 106 1.59 11.13 22.26
N ASN A 107 0.58 10.27 22.42
CA ASN A 107 -0.86 10.50 22.63
C ASN A 107 -1.67 11.33 21.62
N THR A 108 -1.16 12.44 21.07
CA THR A 108 -1.99 13.38 20.27
C THR A 108 -1.40 13.74 18.92
N ASN A 109 -0.09 13.60 18.72
CA ASN A 109 0.57 13.88 17.44
C ASN A 109 1.25 12.62 16.87
N ILE A 110 0.54 11.50 16.88
CA ILE A 110 1.07 10.20 16.44
C ILE A 110 1.08 10.03 14.92
N TRP A 111 0.21 10.76 14.20
CA TRP A 111 0.01 10.58 12.76
C TRP A 111 1.18 11.12 11.94
N ARG A 112 1.58 10.34 10.95
CA ARG A 112 2.52 10.74 9.91
C ARG A 112 1.97 10.28 8.57
N THR A 113 2.41 10.94 7.52
CA THR A 113 2.11 10.54 6.14
C THR A 113 3.42 10.42 5.41
N ASN A 114 3.57 9.36 4.63
CA ASN A 114 4.70 9.20 3.72
C ASN A 114 4.21 9.21 2.28
N ILE A 115 4.99 9.80 1.38
CA ILE A 115 4.77 9.73 -0.06
C ILE A 115 5.97 8.99 -0.64
N THR A 116 5.71 7.94 -1.40
CA THR A 116 6.76 7.16 -2.08
C THR A 116 6.36 6.87 -3.51
N SER A 117 7.33 6.54 -4.35
CA SER A 117 7.07 5.97 -5.66
C SER A 117 7.77 4.64 -5.82
N PHE A 118 7.14 3.74 -6.56
CA PHE A 118 7.67 2.41 -6.81
C PHE A 118 7.24 1.91 -8.18
N THR A 119 7.99 0.94 -8.69
CA THR A 119 7.61 0.20 -9.89
C THR A 119 7.42 -1.26 -9.56
N ALA A 120 6.39 -1.87 -10.14
CA ALA A 120 6.30 -3.32 -10.22
C ALA A 120 7.40 -3.81 -11.18
N GLY A 121 8.27 -4.69 -10.69
CA GLY A 121 9.32 -5.32 -11.48
C GLY A 121 8.81 -6.54 -12.25
N ALA A 122 9.69 -7.49 -12.55
CA ALA A 122 9.28 -8.84 -12.94
C ALA A 122 8.34 -9.43 -11.87
N PRO A 123 7.54 -10.48 -12.18
CA PRO A 123 6.65 -11.10 -11.18
C PRO A 123 7.37 -11.34 -9.86
N GLY A 124 6.89 -10.66 -8.83
CA GLY A 124 7.44 -10.73 -7.48
C GLY A 124 8.66 -9.84 -7.17
N ALA A 125 8.87 -8.74 -7.88
CA ALA A 125 9.87 -7.73 -7.54
C ALA A 125 9.24 -6.34 -7.38
N ILE A 126 9.69 -5.59 -6.37
CA ILE A 126 9.36 -4.17 -6.18
C ILE A 126 10.64 -3.39 -6.05
N THR A 127 10.71 -2.28 -6.78
CA THR A 127 11.77 -1.29 -6.62
C THR A 127 11.16 -0.01 -6.10
N LEU A 128 11.50 0.36 -4.86
CA LEU A 128 11.28 1.72 -4.38
C LEU A 128 12.20 2.64 -5.17
N ASN A 129 11.61 3.65 -5.81
CA ASN A 129 12.39 4.66 -6.51
C ASN A 129 12.93 5.61 -5.45
N SER A 130 14.25 5.67 -5.26
CA SER A 130 14.86 6.54 -4.25
C SER A 130 14.60 8.02 -4.58
N GLY A 131 13.98 8.74 -3.64
CA GLY A 131 13.73 10.19 -3.64
C GLY A 131 12.33 10.49 -3.07
N GLN A 132 12.18 11.00 -1.84
CA GLN A 132 12.93 12.09 -1.21
C GLN A 132 13.78 11.71 0.00
#